data_AF-A0A1T0A3T5-F1
#
_entry.id   AF-A0A1T0A3T5-F1
#
_cell.length_a   1.000
_cell.length_b   1.000
_cell.length_c   1.000
_cell.angle_alpha   90.00
_cell.angle_beta   90.00
_cell.angle_gamma   90.00
#
_symmetry.space_group_name_H-M   'P 1'
#
loop_
_entity.id
_entity.type
_entity.pdbx_description
1 polymer ?
#
loop_
_entity_poly.entity_id
_entity_poly.type
_entity_poly.pdbx_seq_one_letter_code
_entity_poly.pdbx_strand_id
1 'polypeptide(L)'
;MTFYKHIFHSVLFEIGAIAIGTVAILLAGDFSLEAAAGTGIAMSVMAMVLNFFFNYVFDKIFTGKREERSLKLRILHTVCFECTLLLFTIPVVAYLLNLSLWHAFLVDIGLSLLIMLYTLVFNWLYDITRVKFLERKNAPL
;
A
#
# COMPACT_ATOMS: atom_id res chain seq x y z
N MET A 1 16.65 13.07 14.27
CA MET A 1 15.17 13.04 14.30
C MET A 1 14.74 11.63 14.66
N THR A 2 13.89 11.49 15.69
CA THR A 2 13.80 10.29 16.53
C THR A 2 13.08 9.12 15.85
N PHE A 3 13.75 7.97 15.74
CA PHE A 3 13.29 6.68 15.19
C PHE A 3 11.83 6.31 15.55
N TYR A 4 11.41 6.59 16.79
CA TYR A 4 10.05 6.38 17.29
C TYR A 4 8.94 7.04 16.44
N LYS A 5 9.21 8.21 15.84
CA LYS A 5 8.22 8.92 15.01
C LYS A 5 7.93 8.19 13.70
N HIS A 6 8.94 7.53 13.13
CA HIS A 6 8.80 6.79 11.88
C HIS A 6 8.01 5.49 12.10
N ILE A 7 8.31 4.76 13.17
CA ILE A 7 7.55 3.55 13.52
C ILE A 7 6.09 3.88 13.80
N PHE A 8 5.82 4.88 14.64
CA PHE A 8 4.44 5.28 14.97
C PHE A 8 3.66 5.68 13.72
N HIS A 9 4.27 6.45 12.82
CA HIS A 9 3.66 6.85 11.56
C HIS A 9 3.36 5.65 10.66
N SER A 10 4.32 4.74 10.45
CA SER A 10 4.14 3.54 9.63
C SER A 10 3.06 2.61 10.19
N VAL A 11 3.03 2.42 11.51
CA VAL A 11 2.00 1.60 12.16
C VAL A 11 0.62 2.24 12.03
N LEU A 12 0.50 3.56 12.24
CA LEU A 12 -0.77 4.27 12.09
C LEU A 12 -1.31 4.21 10.66
N PHE A 13 -0.42 4.37 9.68
CA PHE A 13 -0.73 4.21 8.27
C PHE A 13 -1.27 2.81 7.97
N GLU A 14 -0.57 1.78 8.45
CA GLU A 14 -0.93 0.39 8.20
C GLU A 14 -2.30 0.03 8.79
N ILE A 15 -2.54 0.42 10.04
CA ILE A 15 -3.82 0.21 10.71
C ILE A 15 -4.95 0.93 9.96
N GLY A 16 -4.70 2.16 9.51
CA GLY A 16 -5.67 2.93 8.73
C GLY A 16 -5.96 2.30 7.37
N ALA A 17 -4.94 1.81 6.66
CA ALA A 17 -5.07 1.12 5.38
C ALA A 17 -5.88 -0.18 5.51
N ILE A 18 -5.60 -0.99 6.54
CA ILE A 18 -6.37 -2.21 6.81
C ILE A 18 -7.80 -1.86 7.17
N ALA A 19 -8.04 -0.84 8.01
CA ALA A 19 -9.37 -0.43 8.42
C ALA A 19 -10.21 0.06 7.23
N ILE A 20 -9.66 0.95 6.38
CA ILE A 20 -10.40 1.47 5.22
C ILE A 20 -10.62 0.39 4.16
N GLY A 21 -9.65 -0.52 3.95
CA GLY A 21 -9.80 -1.67 3.07
C GLY A 21 -10.87 -2.65 3.56
N THR A 22 -10.89 -2.93 4.86
CA THR A 22 -11.93 -3.77 5.49
C THR A 22 -13.31 -3.17 5.29
N VAL A 23 -13.47 -1.88 5.58
CA VAL A 23 -14.74 -1.17 5.36
C VAL A 23 -15.14 -1.21 3.89
N ALA A 24 -14.22 -0.99 2.96
CA ALA A 24 -14.51 -1.05 1.54
C ALA A 24 -15.01 -2.43 1.08
N ILE A 25 -14.41 -3.52 1.58
CA ILE A 25 -14.87 -4.88 1.30
C ILE A 25 -16.28 -5.07 1.85
N LEU A 26 -16.54 -4.69 3.10
CA LEU A 26 -17.87 -4.80 3.72
C LEU A 26 -18.95 -3.96 3.02
N LEU A 27 -18.57 -2.83 2.43
CA LEU A 27 -19.49 -2.01 1.64
C LEU A 27 -19.70 -2.54 0.21
N ALA A 28 -18.76 -3.33 -0.31
CA ALA A 28 -18.85 -3.90 -1.65
C ALA A 28 -19.76 -5.14 -1.71
N GLY A 29 -20.08 -5.76 -0.58
CA GLY A 29 -20.98 -6.90 -0.51
C GLY A 29 -21.15 -7.47 0.90
N ASP A 30 -21.95 -8.51 1.03
CA ASP A 30 -22.31 -9.14 2.31
C ASP A 30 -21.21 -10.10 2.83
N PHE A 31 -19.98 -9.59 3.00
CA PHE A 31 -18.88 -10.35 3.58
C PHE A 31 -18.89 -10.25 5.11
N SER A 32 -18.39 -11.28 5.80
CA SER A 32 -18.19 -11.20 7.24
C SER A 32 -17.03 -10.26 7.59
N LEU A 33 -17.10 -9.61 8.76
CA LEU A 33 -16.01 -8.77 9.27
C LEU A 33 -14.68 -9.53 9.34
N GLU A 34 -14.74 -10.80 9.74
CA GLU A 34 -13.57 -11.68 9.82
C GLU A 34 -12.93 -11.92 8.45
N ALA A 35 -13.73 -12.20 7.42
CA ALA A 35 -13.23 -12.40 6.06
C ALA A 35 -12.65 -11.11 5.48
N ALA A 36 -13.33 -9.97 5.66
CA ALA A 36 -12.88 -8.67 5.19
C ALA A 36 -11.57 -8.22 5.87
N ALA A 37 -11.52 -8.28 7.20
CA ALA A 37 -10.33 -7.92 7.97
C ALA A 37 -9.18 -8.89 7.71
N GLY A 38 -9.47 -10.20 7.66
CA GLY A 38 -8.50 -11.23 7.32
C GLY A 38 -7.89 -11.03 5.93
N THR A 39 -8.71 -10.63 4.96
CA THR A 39 -8.24 -10.30 3.60
C THR A 39 -7.33 -9.08 3.61
N GLY A 40 -7.71 -7.99 4.29
CA GLY A 40 -6.87 -6.80 4.40
C GLY A 40 -5.50 -7.09 5.04
N ILE A 41 -5.48 -7.88 6.11
CA ILE A 41 -4.23 -8.31 6.77
C ILE A 41 -3.40 -9.21 5.86
N ALA A 42 -4.02 -10.20 5.21
CA ALA A 42 -3.32 -11.10 4.30
C ALA A 42 -2.71 -10.36 3.11
N MET A 43 -3.45 -9.41 2.52
CA MET A 43 -2.98 -8.57 1.43
C MET A 43 -1.81 -7.68 1.86
N SER A 44 -1.89 -7.05 3.03
CA SER A 44 -0.79 -6.25 3.59
C SER A 44 0.50 -7.06 3.74
N VAL A 45 0.42 -8.23 4.37
CA VAL A 45 1.58 -9.11 4.57
C VAL A 45 2.13 -9.58 3.22
N MET A 46 1.26 -10.01 2.31
CA MET A 46 1.64 -10.45 0.97
C MET A 46 2.35 -9.33 0.19
N ALA A 47 1.78 -8.12 0.20
CA ALA A 47 2.35 -6.95 -0.46
C ALA A 47 3.73 -6.62 0.11
N MET A 48 3.90 -6.63 1.44
CA MET A 48 5.20 -6.39 2.08
C MET A 48 6.25 -7.43 1.65
N VAL A 49 5.89 -8.71 1.68
CA VAL A 49 6.78 -9.82 1.30
C VAL A 49 7.15 -9.73 -0.18
N LEU A 50 6.16 -9.59 -1.07
CA LEU A 50 6.39 -9.49 -2.51
C LEU A 50 7.18 -8.23 -2.88
N ASN A 51 6.93 -7.11 -2.21
CA ASN A 51 7.70 -5.88 -2.41
C ASN A 51 9.17 -6.08 -2.03
N PHE A 52 9.45 -6.74 -0.91
CA PHE A 52 10.83 -7.07 -0.53
C PHE A 52 11.51 -7.96 -1.58
N PHE A 53 10.86 -9.07 -1.98
CA PHE A 53 11.42 -9.99 -2.96
C PHE A 53 11.59 -9.34 -4.34
N PHE A 54 10.59 -8.60 -4.81
CA PHE A 54 10.63 -7.92 -6.10
C PHE A 54 11.76 -6.89 -6.13
N ASN A 55 11.87 -6.05 -5.10
CA ASN A 55 12.96 -5.07 -5.01
C ASN A 55 14.33 -5.75 -5.01
N TYR A 56 14.49 -6.84 -4.26
CA TYR A 56 15.74 -7.60 -4.23
C TYR A 56 16.12 -8.18 -5.60
N VAL A 57 15.16 -8.80 -6.31
CA VAL A 57 15.39 -9.35 -7.65
C VAL A 57 15.67 -8.23 -8.66
N PHE A 58 14.89 -7.16 -8.63
CA PHE A 58 15.02 -6.05 -9.57
C PHE A 58 16.37 -5.33 -9.41
N ASP A 59 16.83 -5.12 -8.17
CA ASP A 59 18.13 -4.49 -7.91
C ASP A 59 19.31 -5.38 -8.32
N LYS A 60 19.13 -6.71 -8.32
CA LYS A 60 20.14 -7.66 -8.83
C LYS A 60 20.23 -7.65 -10.36
N ILE A 61 19.11 -7.46 -11.05
CA ILE A 61 19.06 -7.42 -12.53
C ILE A 61 19.54 -6.05 -13.05
N PHE A 62 19.12 -4.96 -12.40
CA PHE A 62 19.44 -3.60 -12.81
C PHE A 62 20.39 -2.94 -11.80
N THR A 63 21.66 -3.32 -11.86
CA THR A 63 22.73 -2.73 -11.04
C THR A 63 23.01 -1.28 -11.48
N GLY A 64 22.71 -0.31 -10.61
CA GLY A 64 22.95 1.12 -10.83
C GLY A 64 22.28 1.98 -9.74
N LYS A 65 22.69 3.24 -9.58
CA LYS A 65 22.07 4.16 -8.62
C LYS A 65 20.59 4.35 -8.96
N ARG A 66 19.68 4.11 -8.01
CA ARG A 66 18.22 4.24 -8.19
C ARG A 66 17.80 5.61 -8.76
N GLU A 67 18.61 6.63 -8.48
CA GLU A 67 18.37 8.03 -8.80
C GLU A 67 18.67 8.37 -10.27
N GLU A 68 19.59 7.64 -10.90
CA GLU A 68 20.02 7.82 -12.29
C GLU A 68 19.20 6.96 -13.27
N ARG A 69 18.24 6.16 -12.78
CA ARG A 69 17.38 5.30 -13.62
C ARG A 69 16.41 6.15 -14.45
N SER A 70 16.40 5.91 -15.77
CA SER A 70 15.53 6.59 -16.74
C SER A 70 14.04 6.42 -16.41
N LEU A 71 13.20 7.36 -16.85
CA LEU A 71 11.74 7.28 -16.67
C LEU A 71 11.15 5.96 -17.21
N LYS A 72 11.72 5.42 -18.30
CA LYS A 72 11.31 4.13 -18.86
C LYS A 72 11.51 2.98 -17.88
N LEU A 73 12.64 2.94 -17.17
CA LEU A 73 12.91 1.91 -16.15
C LEU A 73 11.97 2.04 -14.95
N ARG A 74 11.60 3.27 -14.57
CA ARG A 74 10.65 3.50 -13.48
C ARG A 74 9.25 2.99 -13.82
N ILE A 75 8.77 3.30 -15.03
CA ILE A 75 7.48 2.79 -15.53
C ILE A 75 7.51 1.27 -15.60
N LEU A 76 8.57 0.68 -16.18
CA LEU A 76 8.74 -0.76 -16.25
C LEU A 76 8.72 -1.40 -14.86
N HIS A 77 9.44 -0.82 -13.89
CA HIS A 77 9.46 -1.30 -12.51
C HIS A 77 8.06 -1.30 -11.89
N THR A 78 7.35 -0.17 -11.93
CA THR A 78 6.02 -0.05 -11.32
C THR A 78 5.02 -1.00 -11.99
N VAL A 79 5.02 -1.10 -13.32
CA VAL A 79 4.12 -2.01 -14.04
C VAL A 79 4.45 -3.46 -13.72
N CYS A 80 5.72 -3.86 -13.74
CA CYS A 80 6.11 -5.23 -13.39
C CYS A 80 5.79 -5.58 -11.94
N PHE A 81 5.98 -4.64 -11.02
CA PHE A 81 5.63 -4.82 -9.60
C PHE A 81 4.12 -5.03 -9.44
N GLU A 82 3.32 -4.14 -10.02
CA GLU A 82 1.85 -4.22 -9.94
C GLU A 82 1.32 -5.52 -10.55
N CYS A 83 1.81 -5.91 -11.73
CA CYS A 83 1.43 -7.18 -12.35
C CYS A 83 1.82 -8.39 -11.50
N THR A 84 2.99 -8.36 -10.87
CA THR A 84 3.43 -9.43 -9.97
C THR A 84 2.51 -9.49 -8.75
N LEU A 85 2.22 -8.33 -8.14
CA LEU A 85 1.37 -8.23 -6.97
C LEU A 85 -0.02 -8.81 -7.26
N LEU A 86 -0.69 -8.30 -8.29
CA LEU A 86 -2.01 -8.78 -8.74
C LEU A 86 -2.04 -10.29 -9.01
N LEU A 87 -1.00 -10.84 -9.64
CA LEU A 87 -0.94 -12.27 -9.95
C LEU A 87 -1.02 -13.15 -8.68
N PHE A 88 -0.45 -12.69 -7.57
CA PHE A 88 -0.47 -13.41 -6.29
C PHE A 88 -1.63 -13.02 -5.38
N THR A 89 -2.09 -11.76 -5.42
CA THR A 89 -3.17 -11.29 -4.55
C THR A 89 -4.55 -11.73 -5.03
N ILE A 90 -4.79 -11.80 -6.35
CA ILE A 90 -6.10 -12.21 -6.89
C ILE A 90 -6.51 -13.62 -6.42
N PRO A 91 -5.68 -14.68 -6.49
CA PRO A 91 -6.06 -16.00 -6.00
C PRO A 91 -6.35 -16.01 -4.49
N VAL A 92 -5.61 -15.21 -3.71
CA VAL A 92 -5.80 -15.11 -2.26
C VAL A 92 -7.12 -14.42 -1.94
N VAL A 93 -7.43 -13.30 -2.60
CA VAL A 93 -8.71 -12.59 -2.43
C VAL A 93 -9.87 -13.48 -2.86
N ALA A 94 -9.75 -14.18 -4.00
CA ALA A 94 -10.75 -15.13 -4.48
C ALA A 94 -11.01 -16.23 -3.46
N TYR A 95 -9.96 -16.77 -2.85
CA TYR A 95 -10.07 -17.81 -1.82
C TYR A 95 -10.70 -17.30 -0.53
N LEU A 96 -10.23 -16.17 0.00
CA LEU A 96 -10.67 -15.65 1.31
C LEU A 96 -12.10 -15.10 1.28
N LEU A 97 -12.49 -14.44 0.20
CA LEU A 97 -13.84 -13.88 0.03
C LEU A 97 -14.80 -14.82 -0.71
N ASN A 98 -14.34 -16.01 -1.09
CA ASN A 98 -15.09 -16.98 -1.88
C ASN A 98 -15.69 -16.37 -3.16
N LEU A 99 -14.85 -15.63 -3.89
CA LEU A 99 -15.22 -14.93 -5.12
C LEU A 99 -14.68 -15.64 -6.35
N SER A 100 -15.33 -15.45 -7.50
CA SER A 100 -14.72 -15.84 -8.77
C SER A 100 -13.50 -14.96 -9.08
N LEU A 101 -12.54 -15.48 -9.85
CA LEU A 101 -11.31 -14.74 -10.19
C LEU A 101 -11.58 -13.36 -10.80
N TRP A 102 -12.66 -13.22 -11.58
CA TRP A 102 -13.06 -11.94 -12.16
C TRP A 102 -13.50 -10.93 -11.09
N HIS A 103 -14.32 -11.35 -10.14
CA HIS A 103 -14.75 -10.47 -9.04
C HIS A 103 -13.58 -10.14 -8.11
N ALA A 104 -12.73 -11.13 -7.80
CA ALA A 104 -11.52 -10.91 -7.01
C ALA A 104 -10.58 -9.90 -7.67
N PHE A 105 -10.41 -9.96 -9.00
CA PHE A 105 -9.64 -8.98 -9.75
C PHE A 105 -10.22 -7.55 -9.61
N LEU A 106 -11.54 -7.39 -9.70
CA LEU A 106 -12.18 -6.09 -9.51
C LEU A 106 -12.03 -5.56 -8.09
N VAL A 107 -12.17 -6.43 -7.09
CA VAL A 107 -11.96 -6.08 -5.68
C VAL A 107 -10.50 -5.65 -5.45
N ASP A 108 -9.54 -6.40 -5.99
CA ASP A 108 -8.11 -6.12 -5.82
C ASP A 108 -7.72 -4.77 -6.45
N ILE A 109 -8.12 -4.52 -7.70
CA ILE A 109 -7.92 -3.21 -8.34
C ILE A 109 -8.61 -2.08 -7.58
N GLY A 110 -9.84 -2.30 -7.12
CA GLY A 110 -10.59 -1.33 -6.33
C GLY A 110 -9.90 -0.98 -5.02
N LEU A 111 -9.40 -1.98 -4.30
CA LEU A 111 -8.65 -1.82 -3.06
C LEU A 111 -7.31 -1.13 -3.31
N SER A 112 -6.57 -1.52 -4.35
CA SER A 112 -5.29 -0.89 -4.71
C SER A 112 -5.45 0.59 -5.04
N LEU A 113 -6.48 0.96 -5.82
CA LEU A 113 -6.80 2.36 -6.10
C LEU A 113 -7.24 3.12 -4.84
N LEU A 114 -8.07 2.52 -4.00
CA LEU A 114 -8.52 3.12 -2.75
C LEU A 114 -7.34 3.38 -1.79
N ILE A 115 -6.46 2.39 -1.61
CA ILE A 115 -5.28 2.51 -0.76
C ILE A 115 -4.30 3.55 -1.34
N MET A 116 -4.16 3.63 -2.67
CA MET A 116 -3.36 4.67 -3.32
C MET A 116 -3.89 6.08 -2.98
N LEU A 117 -5.21 6.30 -3.09
CA LEU A 117 -5.84 7.57 -2.72
C LEU A 117 -5.70 7.86 -1.22
N TYR A 118 -5.93 6.86 -0.37
CA TYR A 118 -5.70 6.97 1.07
C TYR A 118 -4.26 7.38 1.38
N THR A 119 -3.29 6.77 0.72
CA THR A 119 -1.86 7.07 0.89
C THR A 119 -1.54 8.51 0.53
N LEU A 120 -2.08 9.01 -0.57
CA LEU A 120 -1.90 10.40 -0.97
C LEU A 120 -2.48 11.36 0.08
N VAL A 121 -3.72 11.12 0.53
CA VAL A 121 -4.39 11.96 1.54
C VAL A 121 -3.67 11.92 2.87
N PHE A 122 -3.26 10.74 3.34
CA PHE A 122 -2.55 10.56 4.59
C PHE A 122 -1.19 11.28 4.57
N ASN A 123 -0.43 11.12 3.49
CA ASN A 123 0.86 11.81 3.31
C ASN A 123 0.67 13.34 3.26
N TRP A 124 -0.35 13.82 2.54
CA TRP A 124 -0.64 15.24 2.45
C TRP A 124 -1.03 15.86 3.79
N LEU A 125 -1.90 15.20 4.56
CA LEU A 125 -2.27 15.61 5.92
C LEU A 125 -1.03 15.66 6.83
N TYR A 126 -0.18 14.64 6.75
CA TYR A 126 1.06 14.59 7.52
C TYR A 126 2.00 15.75 7.17
N ASP A 127 2.16 16.07 5.88
CA ASP A 127 2.98 17.19 5.45
C ASP A 127 2.45 18.54 5.94
N ILE A 128 1.13 18.77 5.92
CA ILE A 128 0.52 19.99 6.49
C ILE A 128 0.81 20.11 7.99
N THR A 129 0.65 19.03 8.75
CA THR A 129 0.94 19.05 10.20
C THR A 129 2.42 19.30 10.48
N ARG A 130 3.32 18.76 9.64
CA ARG A 130 4.76 18.96 9.73
C ARG A 130 5.15 20.41 9.43
N VAL A 131 4.57 21.02 8.40
CA VAL A 131 4.82 22.44 8.04
C VAL A 131 4.37 23.36 9.17
N LYS A 132 3.15 23.18 9.69
CA LYS A 132 2.63 23.98 10.82
C LYS A 132 3.50 23.86 12.09
N PHE A 133 4.09 22.69 12.35
CA PHE A 133 4.96 22.48 13.50
C PHE A 133 6.35 23.11 13.31
N LEU A 134 6.88 23.13 12.08
CA LEU A 134 8.14 23.80 11.75
C LEU A 134 7.99 25.33 11.77
N GLU A 135 6.89 25.87 11.26
CA GLU A 135 6.56 27.31 11.33
C GLU A 135 6.42 27.79 12.78
N ARG A 136 5.76 27.01 13.65
CA ARG A 136 5.69 27.31 15.09
C ARG A 136 7.04 27.33 15.80
N LYS A 137 8.03 26.58 15.29
CA LYS A 137 9.37 26.49 15.88
C LYS A 137 10.33 27.55 15.34
N ASN A 138 10.01 28.16 14.19
CA ASN A 138 10.78 29.22 13.52
C ASN A 138 10.14 30.61 13.65
N ALA A 139 9.07 30.78 14.41
CA ALA A 139 8.50 32.09 14.70
C ALA A 139 9.50 32.91 15.53
N PRO A 140 9.97 34.09 15.05
CA PRO A 140 10.77 34.98 15.89
C PRO A 140 9.89 35.47 17.05
N LEU A 141 10.44 35.42 18.26
CA LEU A 141 9.86 36.02 19.47
C LEU A 141 9.55 37.50 19.27
#